data_AF-A0A958GNC5-F1
#
_entry.id   AF-A0A958GNC5-F1
#
_cell.length_a   1.000
_cell.length_b   1.000
_cell.length_c   1.000
_cell.angle_alpha   90.00
_cell.angle_beta   90.00
_cell.angle_gamma   90.00
#
_symmetry.space_group_name_H-M   'P 1'
#
loop_
_entity.id
_entity.type
_entity.pdbx_description
1 polymer ?
#
loop_
_entity_poly.entity_id
_entity_poly.type
_entity_poly.pdbx_seq_one_letter_code
_entity_poly.pdbx_strand_id
1 'polypeptide(L)'
;MNDLVIEIGVQVCVFVAVFFIGYTFFDELRKTASDVREKQTSGEIDSTLSELCLSLSPQTFFSIRLLAAAAAFFIGFLLLDPIVGFVLALLGFVLPKVVLRRMREKRVLLLEEQLIEGLELLKNGLKSGLTMQQACELLVKEFPNPISKEFSIVLAENRVGVDFIDALENMATRMNSMIVQILASGVAITKQCGGDLGQIFGNLAETIREQARIEGKLKAVTSQGRFQGLILGLMPFALLIALYFVDVQHVRTLFGHQVGIYAFAGVVAMVIIAQVWIRKLMDIDV
;
A
#
# COMPACT_ATOMS: atom_id res chain seq x y z
N MET A 1 -37.98 -0.56 29.34
CA MET A 1 -36.57 -0.42 29.80
C MET A 1 -35.69 -1.52 29.22
N ASN A 2 -36.14 -2.78 29.21
CA ASN A 2 -35.37 -3.90 28.64
C ASN A 2 -35.17 -3.83 27.11
N ASP A 3 -36.13 -3.31 26.34
CA ASP A 3 -35.96 -3.17 24.88
C ASP A 3 -34.92 -2.10 24.51
N LEU A 4 -34.84 -1.00 25.27
CA LEU A 4 -33.84 0.05 25.08
C LEU A 4 -32.41 -0.47 25.33
N VAL A 5 -32.22 -1.34 26.33
CA VAL A 5 -30.92 -1.93 26.65
C VAL A 5 -30.49 -2.94 25.58
N ILE A 6 -31.44 -3.68 25.00
CA ILE A 6 -31.18 -4.59 23.88
C ILE A 6 -30.83 -3.81 22.61
N GLU A 7 -31.56 -2.72 22.34
CA GLU A 7 -31.31 -1.86 21.17
C GLU A 7 -29.92 -1.19 21.28
N ILE A 8 -29.57 -0.66 22.46
CA ILE A 8 -28.23 -0.12 22.74
C ILE A 8 -27.16 -1.21 22.66
N GLY A 9 -27.42 -2.42 23.19
CA GLY A 9 -26.47 -3.54 23.13
C GLY A 9 -26.18 -3.99 21.69
N VAL A 10 -27.21 -4.08 20.85
CA VAL A 10 -27.08 -4.39 19.42
C VAL A 10 -26.38 -3.25 18.68
N GLN A 11 -26.73 -1.99 18.97
CA GLN A 11 -26.06 -0.82 18.37
C GLN A 11 -24.58 -0.75 18.77
N VAL A 12 -24.22 -1.06 20.02
CA VAL A 12 -22.83 -1.13 20.47
C VAL A 12 -22.10 -2.29 19.80
N CYS A 13 -22.74 -3.46 19.63
CA CYS A 13 -22.12 -4.57 18.90
C CYS A 13 -21.89 -4.23 17.42
N VAL A 14 -22.86 -3.59 16.76
CA VAL A 14 -22.74 -3.12 15.37
C VAL A 14 -21.68 -2.02 15.27
N PHE A 15 -21.66 -1.08 16.21
CA PHE A 15 -20.65 -0.03 16.25
C PHE A 15 -19.25 -0.59 16.47
N VAL A 16 -19.08 -1.55 17.39
CA VAL A 16 -17.81 -2.23 17.64
C VAL A 16 -17.42 -3.09 16.44
N ALA A 17 -18.36 -3.79 15.80
CA ALA A 17 -18.08 -4.57 14.60
C ALA A 17 -17.70 -3.69 13.40
N VAL A 18 -18.41 -2.57 13.17
CA VAL A 18 -18.11 -1.59 12.12
C VAL A 18 -16.83 -0.83 12.43
N PHE A 19 -16.55 -0.51 13.70
CA PHE A 19 -15.29 0.07 14.14
C PHE A 19 -14.14 -0.94 14.01
N PHE A 20 -14.37 -2.22 14.26
CA PHE A 20 -13.39 -3.30 14.11
C PHE A 20 -13.10 -3.61 12.64
N ILE A 21 -14.13 -3.65 11.80
CA ILE A 21 -14.02 -3.76 10.34
C ILE A 21 -13.38 -2.49 9.77
N GLY A 22 -13.78 -1.32 10.26
CA GLY A 22 -13.19 -0.03 9.90
C GLY A 22 -11.73 0.08 10.33
N TYR A 23 -11.36 -0.41 11.51
CA TYR A 23 -9.99 -0.41 12.03
C TYR A 23 -9.11 -1.46 11.35
N THR A 24 -9.66 -2.63 10.99
CA THR A 24 -8.96 -3.62 10.14
C THR A 24 -8.74 -3.08 8.74
N PHE A 25 -9.76 -2.50 8.11
CA PHE A 25 -9.68 -1.95 6.76
C PHE A 25 -8.82 -0.67 6.70
N PHE A 26 -8.94 0.24 7.66
CA PHE A 26 -8.15 1.47 7.72
C PHE A 26 -6.68 1.20 8.05
N ASP A 27 -6.38 0.14 8.81
CA ASP A 27 -5.01 -0.26 9.09
C ASP A 27 -4.38 -1.09 7.97
N GLU A 28 -5.15 -1.91 7.24
CA GLU A 28 -4.71 -2.48 5.95
C GLU A 28 -4.40 -1.36 4.94
N LEU A 29 -5.20 -0.29 4.98
CA LEU A 29 -4.93 0.92 4.20
C LEU A 29 -3.65 1.64 4.66
N ARG A 30 -3.34 1.59 5.98
CA ARG A 30 -2.17 2.20 6.62
C ARG A 30 -0.90 1.36 6.47
N LYS A 31 -0.99 0.03 6.42
CA LYS A 31 0.14 -0.91 6.29
C LYS A 31 0.77 -0.91 4.90
N THR A 32 -0.03 -0.89 3.82
CA THR A 32 0.53 -0.57 2.49
C THR A 32 1.20 0.81 2.49
N ALA A 33 0.74 1.75 3.33
CA ALA A 33 1.34 3.06 3.50
C ALA A 33 2.47 3.11 4.57
N SER A 34 2.76 2.01 5.28
CA SER A 34 3.79 1.94 6.31
C SER A 34 4.91 0.94 6.03
N ASP A 35 4.73 -0.03 5.15
CA ASP A 35 5.79 -1.00 4.79
C ASP A 35 6.80 -0.41 3.78
N VAL A 36 6.63 0.87 3.42
CA VAL A 36 7.62 1.70 2.70
C VAL A 36 8.18 2.80 3.63
N ARG A 37 7.88 2.74 4.94
CA ARG A 37 8.16 3.81 5.91
C ARG A 37 9.57 3.76 6.51
N GLU A 38 10.42 2.82 6.08
CA GLU A 38 11.84 2.81 6.46
C GLU A 38 12.76 3.57 5.47
N LYS A 39 12.23 4.26 4.45
CA LYS A 39 13.11 5.01 3.52
C LYS A 39 12.80 6.46 3.17
N GLN A 40 11.91 7.18 3.88
CA GLN A 40 11.88 8.64 3.69
C GLN A 40 11.25 9.40 4.85
N THR A 41 12.13 9.78 5.78
CA THR A 41 11.88 10.81 6.78
C THR A 41 11.91 12.17 6.09
N SER A 42 10.81 12.91 6.25
CA SER A 42 10.73 14.38 6.33
C SER A 42 11.49 15.18 5.25
N GLY A 43 10.83 15.42 4.12
CA GLY A 43 11.23 16.47 3.16
C GLY A 43 10.24 16.70 2.02
N GLU A 44 9.47 15.68 1.65
CA GLU A 44 8.78 15.63 0.35
C GLU A 44 7.30 16.07 0.33
N ILE A 45 6.84 17.02 1.15
CA ILE A 45 5.48 17.55 0.89
C ILE A 45 5.49 18.49 -0.33
N ASP A 46 6.63 19.13 -0.64
CA ASP A 46 6.78 20.02 -1.79
C ASP A 46 7.35 19.32 -3.06
N SER A 47 8.14 18.25 -2.93
CA SER A 47 8.68 17.50 -4.10
C SER A 47 7.70 16.47 -4.66
N THR A 48 6.87 15.82 -3.83
CA THR A 48 5.90 14.79 -4.28
C THR A 48 4.83 15.36 -5.22
N LEU A 49 4.57 16.67 -5.15
CA LEU A 49 3.61 17.36 -6.03
C LEU A 49 4.17 17.60 -7.45
N SER A 50 5.49 17.61 -7.60
CA SER A 50 6.17 17.87 -8.88
C SER A 50 6.43 16.60 -9.70
N GLU A 51 6.48 15.43 -9.05
CA GLU A 51 6.87 14.15 -9.68
C GLU A 51 5.72 13.34 -10.28
N LEU A 52 4.50 13.54 -9.81
CA LEU A 52 3.32 13.04 -10.51
C LEU A 52 2.99 14.06 -11.59
N CYS A 53 3.14 13.68 -12.86
CA CYS A 53 2.58 14.35 -14.06
C CYS A 53 1.04 14.51 -14.03
N LEU A 54 0.42 14.66 -12.86
CA LEU A 54 -0.89 15.24 -12.65
C LEU A 54 -0.65 16.71 -12.29
N SER A 55 -1.01 17.60 -13.21
CA SER A 55 -1.04 19.06 -13.06
C SER A 55 -2.08 19.54 -12.03
N LEU A 56 -2.16 18.90 -10.86
CA LEU A 56 -3.05 19.31 -9.80
C LEU A 56 -2.33 20.35 -8.95
N SER A 57 -2.71 21.62 -9.15
CA SER A 57 -2.29 22.73 -8.30
C SER A 57 -2.44 22.34 -6.81
N PRO A 58 -1.50 22.71 -5.93
CA PRO A 58 -1.59 22.48 -4.48
C PRO A 58 -2.94 22.92 -3.89
N GLN A 59 -3.55 23.95 -4.49
CA GLN A 59 -4.85 24.49 -4.12
C GLN A 59 -6.00 23.53 -4.45
N THR A 60 -5.97 22.87 -5.62
CA THR A 60 -6.97 21.85 -6.02
C THR A 60 -6.91 20.62 -5.13
N PHE A 61 -5.71 20.19 -4.71
CA PHE A 61 -5.56 19.04 -3.82
C PHE A 61 -6.11 19.33 -2.42
N PHE A 62 -5.87 20.52 -1.88
CA PHE A 62 -6.46 20.95 -0.62
C PHE A 62 -8.00 21.03 -0.72
N SER A 63 -8.51 21.57 -1.83
CA SER A 63 -9.96 21.66 -2.11
C SER A 63 -10.63 20.29 -2.14
N ILE A 64 -10.02 19.30 -2.82
CA ILE A 64 -10.52 17.92 -2.89
C ILE A 64 -10.55 17.28 -1.49
N ARG A 65 -9.54 17.55 -0.65
CA ARG A 65 -9.51 17.03 0.73
C ARG A 65 -10.58 17.64 1.61
N LEU A 66 -10.80 18.95 1.49
CA LEU A 66 -11.84 19.66 2.23
C LEU A 66 -13.23 19.16 1.81
N LEU A 67 -13.45 19.00 0.50
CA LEU A 67 -14.71 18.49 -0.06
C LEU A 67 -14.97 17.04 0.37
N ALA A 68 -13.96 16.17 0.33
CA ALA A 68 -14.07 14.78 0.75
C ALA A 68 -14.37 14.67 2.26
N ALA A 69 -13.72 15.49 3.10
CA ALA A 69 -14.01 15.56 4.53
C ALA A 69 -15.43 16.05 4.82
N ALA A 70 -15.88 17.10 4.12
CA ALA A 70 -17.23 17.65 4.27
C ALA A 70 -18.32 16.65 3.80
N ALA A 71 -18.09 15.96 2.69
CA ALA A 71 -19.00 14.92 2.20
C ALA A 71 -19.06 13.73 3.18
N ALA A 72 -17.91 13.28 3.69
CA ALA A 72 -17.85 12.20 4.68
C ALA A 72 -18.52 12.59 6.01
N PHE A 73 -18.36 13.82 6.46
CA PHE A 73 -19.06 14.37 7.62
C PHE A 73 -20.57 14.37 7.40
N PHE A 74 -21.04 14.87 6.26
CA PHE A 74 -22.46 14.99 5.95
C PHE A 74 -23.14 13.62 5.82
N ILE A 75 -22.47 12.66 5.19
CA ILE A 75 -22.95 11.27 5.10
C ILE A 75 -23.00 10.62 6.50
N GLY A 76 -21.97 10.83 7.31
CA GLY A 76 -21.92 10.28 8.67
C GLY A 76 -22.96 10.91 9.62
N PHE A 77 -23.23 12.19 9.46
CA PHE A 77 -24.27 12.91 10.19
C PHE A 77 -25.69 12.46 9.79
N LEU A 78 -25.92 12.18 8.50
CA LEU A 78 -27.25 11.81 7.99
C LEU A 78 -27.64 10.35 8.29
N LEU A 79 -26.67 9.43 8.28
CA LEU A 79 -26.93 7.99 8.43
C LEU A 79 -26.84 7.48 9.87
N LEU A 80 -26.08 8.14 10.74
CA LEU A 80 -25.68 7.62 12.05
C LEU A 80 -25.85 8.70 13.15
N ASP A 81 -24.74 9.28 13.61
CA ASP A 81 -24.66 10.19 14.75
C ASP A 81 -23.58 11.27 14.54
N PRO A 82 -23.67 12.44 15.20
CA PRO A 82 -22.69 13.53 15.08
C PRO A 82 -21.24 13.12 15.40
N ILE A 83 -21.07 12.20 16.35
CA ILE A 83 -19.75 11.66 16.75
C ILE A 83 -19.15 10.82 15.62
N VAL A 84 -19.98 10.02 14.94
CA VAL A 84 -19.55 9.17 13.82
C VAL A 84 -19.26 10.01 12.59
N GLY A 85 -20.04 11.07 12.36
CA GLY A 85 -19.74 12.09 11.35
C GLY A 85 -18.36 12.72 11.53
N PHE A 86 -17.96 13.06 12.77
CA PHE A 86 -16.64 13.65 13.04
C PHE A 86 -15.49 12.68 12.73
N VAL A 87 -15.62 11.40 13.09
CA VAL A 87 -14.62 10.37 12.77
C VAL A 87 -14.51 10.16 11.25
N LEU A 88 -15.63 10.12 10.54
CA LEU A 88 -15.67 10.00 9.08
C LEU A 88 -15.08 11.23 8.37
N ALA A 89 -15.27 12.43 8.91
CA ALA A 89 -14.66 13.65 8.38
C ALA A 89 -13.13 13.59 8.45
N LEU A 90 -12.61 13.11 9.59
CA LEU A 90 -11.16 12.98 9.81
C LEU A 90 -10.56 11.92 8.88
N LEU A 91 -11.28 10.82 8.65
CA LEU A 91 -10.94 9.80 7.65
C LEU A 91 -10.96 10.36 6.22
N GLY A 92 -12.01 11.12 5.86
CA GLY A 92 -12.18 11.75 4.55
C GLY A 92 -11.09 12.77 4.23
N PHE A 93 -10.50 13.41 5.23
CA PHE A 93 -9.36 14.32 5.06
C PHE A 93 -8.03 13.59 4.78
N VAL A 94 -7.86 12.37 5.31
CA VAL A 94 -6.65 11.54 5.16
C VAL A 94 -6.69 10.71 3.87
N LEU A 95 -7.88 10.26 3.46
CA LEU A 95 -8.10 9.33 2.36
C LEU A 95 -7.46 9.76 1.03
N PRO A 96 -7.58 11.02 0.56
CA PRO A 96 -6.99 11.43 -0.72
C PRO A 96 -5.46 11.39 -0.73
N LYS A 97 -4.81 11.64 0.41
CA LYS A 97 -3.35 11.53 0.54
C LYS A 97 -2.89 10.07 0.38
N VAL A 98 -3.65 9.14 0.96
CA VAL A 98 -3.35 7.70 0.86
C VAL A 98 -3.57 7.21 -0.56
N VAL A 99 -4.64 7.64 -1.24
CA VAL A 99 -4.91 7.25 -2.63
C VAL A 99 -3.80 7.73 -3.56
N LEU A 100 -3.39 8.99 -3.46
CA LEU A 100 -2.32 9.55 -4.30
C LEU A 100 -1.01 8.78 -4.10
N ARG A 101 -0.66 8.49 -2.85
CA ARG A 101 0.53 7.71 -2.52
C ARG A 101 0.46 6.30 -3.09
N ARG A 102 -0.67 5.62 -2.97
CA ARG A 102 -0.88 4.29 -3.59
C ARG A 102 -0.73 4.32 -5.11
N MET A 103 -1.17 5.40 -5.76
CA MET A 103 -0.97 5.55 -7.21
C MET A 103 0.52 5.69 -7.56
N ARG A 104 1.31 6.42 -6.75
CA ARG A 104 2.77 6.51 -6.89
C ARG A 104 3.40 5.12 -6.73
N GLU A 105 3.11 4.44 -5.61
CA GLU A 105 3.63 3.10 -5.32
C GLU A 105 3.29 2.09 -6.41
N LYS A 106 2.04 2.07 -6.90
CA LYS A 106 1.63 1.20 -8.00
C LYS A 106 2.40 1.49 -9.28
N ARG A 107 2.71 2.77 -9.57
CA ARG A 107 3.53 3.16 -10.71
C ARG A 107 4.98 2.68 -10.55
N VAL A 108 5.56 2.77 -9.35
CA VAL A 108 6.91 2.27 -9.07
C VAL A 108 6.97 0.75 -9.23
N LEU A 109 6.02 0.02 -8.63
CA LEU A 109 5.95 -1.44 -8.75
C LEU A 109 5.82 -1.90 -10.21
N LEU A 110 4.98 -1.21 -10.99
CA LEU A 110 4.84 -1.51 -12.41
C LEU A 110 6.14 -1.22 -13.19
N LEU A 111 6.90 -0.19 -12.81
CA LEU A 111 8.21 0.07 -13.39
C LEU A 111 9.21 -1.05 -13.05
N GLU A 112 9.24 -1.50 -11.80
CA GLU A 112 10.15 -2.56 -11.34
C GLU A 112 9.85 -3.91 -12.02
N GLU A 113 8.57 -4.24 -12.19
CA GLU A 113 8.13 -5.42 -12.95
C GLU A 113 8.59 -5.34 -14.41
N GLN A 114 8.35 -4.21 -15.07
CA GLN A 114 8.80 -3.96 -16.46
C GLN A 114 10.33 -3.95 -16.58
N LEU A 115 11.04 -3.53 -15.53
CA LEU A 115 12.48 -3.41 -15.53
C LEU A 115 13.15 -4.78 -15.65
N ILE A 116 12.57 -5.85 -15.09
CA ILE A 116 13.11 -7.22 -15.23
C ILE A 116 13.22 -7.59 -16.71
N GLU A 117 12.14 -7.42 -17.47
CA GLU A 117 12.08 -7.69 -18.91
C GLU A 117 12.94 -6.70 -19.70
N GLY A 118 12.93 -5.42 -19.31
CA GLY A 118 13.75 -4.38 -19.93
C GLY A 118 15.24 -4.66 -19.82
N LEU A 119 15.71 -5.13 -18.68
CA LEU A 119 17.11 -5.52 -18.47
C LEU A 119 17.53 -6.71 -19.34
N GLU A 120 16.62 -7.66 -19.58
CA GLU A 120 16.88 -8.76 -20.52
C GLU A 120 17.01 -8.25 -21.96
N LEU A 121 16.18 -7.30 -22.37
CA LEU A 121 16.30 -6.65 -23.67
C LEU A 121 17.62 -5.87 -23.78
N LEU A 122 17.99 -5.11 -22.76
CA LEU A 122 19.27 -4.38 -22.74
C LEU A 122 20.46 -5.33 -22.82
N LYS A 123 20.45 -6.42 -22.04
CA LYS A 123 21.47 -7.48 -22.11
C LYS A 123 21.60 -8.04 -23.52
N ASN A 124 20.47 -8.40 -24.14
CA ASN A 124 20.48 -9.00 -25.48
C ASN A 124 20.93 -8.00 -26.55
N GLY A 125 20.50 -6.74 -26.44
CA GLY A 125 20.93 -5.65 -27.30
C GLY A 125 22.44 -5.45 -27.26
N LEU A 126 23.02 -5.33 -26.06
CA LEU A 126 24.47 -5.20 -25.87
C LEU A 126 25.23 -6.42 -26.40
N LYS A 127 24.74 -7.64 -26.14
CA LYS A 127 25.33 -8.88 -26.69
C LYS A 127 25.30 -8.94 -28.22
N SER A 128 24.29 -8.33 -28.84
CA SER A 128 24.18 -8.21 -30.30
C SER A 128 25.04 -7.08 -30.90
N GLY A 129 25.77 -6.33 -30.06
CA GLY A 129 26.66 -5.25 -30.48
C GLY A 129 26.03 -3.86 -30.52
N LEU A 130 24.79 -3.68 -30.01
CA LEU A 130 24.22 -2.34 -29.85
C LEU A 130 25.02 -1.55 -28.81
N THR A 131 25.11 -0.24 -29.00
CA THR A 131 25.59 0.64 -27.93
C THR A 131 24.54 0.74 -26.81
N MET A 132 24.96 1.11 -25.60
CA MET A 132 24.05 1.29 -24.47
C MET A 132 22.89 2.24 -24.79
N GLN A 133 23.18 3.33 -25.50
CA GLN A 133 22.18 4.31 -25.93
C GLN A 133 21.19 3.70 -26.93
N GLN A 134 21.66 2.92 -27.91
CA GLN A 134 20.79 2.23 -28.88
C GLN A 134 19.91 1.18 -28.22
N ALA A 135 20.44 0.42 -27.26
CA ALA A 135 19.69 -0.55 -26.49
C ALA A 135 18.58 0.12 -25.66
N CYS A 136 18.88 1.28 -25.04
CA CYS A 136 17.86 2.08 -24.34
C CYS A 136 16.80 2.64 -25.29
N GLU A 137 17.19 3.11 -26.48
CA GLU A 137 16.23 3.57 -27.50
C GLU A 137 15.29 2.44 -27.96
N LEU A 138 15.79 1.21 -28.04
CA LEU A 138 14.96 0.04 -28.32
C LEU A 138 13.99 -0.24 -27.17
N LEU A 139 14.45 -0.19 -25.92
CA LEU A 139 13.62 -0.35 -24.73
C LEU A 139 12.46 0.67 -24.70
N VAL A 140 12.74 1.94 -24.99
CA VAL A 140 11.70 2.99 -25.02
C VAL A 140 10.63 2.70 -26.09
N LYS A 141 10.99 2.04 -27.20
CA LYS A 141 10.06 1.69 -28.27
C LYS A 141 9.22 0.44 -27.98
N GLU A 142 9.80 -0.56 -27.31
CA GLU A 142 9.12 -1.85 -27.09
C GLU A 142 8.25 -1.88 -25.84
N PHE A 143 8.59 -1.11 -24.80
CA PHE A 143 7.88 -1.15 -23.54
C PHE A 143 6.83 -0.04 -23.41
N PRO A 144 5.71 -0.30 -22.70
CA PRO A 144 4.74 0.74 -22.37
C PRO A 144 5.23 1.65 -21.24
N ASN A 145 4.44 2.68 -20.91
CA ASN A 145 4.65 3.45 -19.69
C ASN A 145 4.46 2.56 -18.44
N PRO A 146 5.17 2.79 -17.33
CA PRO A 146 6.06 3.92 -17.03
C PRO A 146 7.53 3.77 -17.48
N ILE A 147 8.05 2.58 -17.77
CA ILE A 147 9.49 2.40 -18.04
C ILE A 147 9.95 3.18 -19.29
N SER A 148 9.16 3.16 -20.37
CA SER A 148 9.47 3.89 -21.60
C SER A 148 9.60 5.39 -21.36
N LYS A 149 8.72 5.97 -20.54
CA LYS A 149 8.78 7.38 -20.15
C LYS A 149 10.05 7.71 -19.36
N GLU A 150 10.38 6.94 -18.33
CA GLU A 150 11.56 7.24 -17.51
C GLU A 150 12.88 7.09 -18.30
N PHE A 151 13.03 6.03 -19.09
CA PHE A 151 14.18 5.87 -19.97
C PHE A 151 14.22 6.91 -21.10
N SER A 152 13.07 7.42 -21.58
CA SER A 152 13.05 8.53 -22.53
C SER A 152 13.59 9.83 -21.93
N ILE A 153 13.36 10.06 -20.64
CA ILE A 153 13.91 11.21 -19.90
C ILE A 153 15.43 11.03 -19.75
N VAL A 154 15.90 9.83 -19.40
CA VAL A 154 17.35 9.53 -19.34
C VAL A 154 18.03 9.80 -20.68
N LEU A 155 17.44 9.35 -21.79
CA LEU A 155 17.95 9.62 -23.13
C LEU A 155 17.90 11.11 -23.49
N ALA A 156 16.86 11.83 -23.07
CA ALA A 156 16.76 13.27 -23.29
C ALA A 156 17.82 14.05 -22.51
N GLU A 157 18.04 13.72 -21.23
CA GLU A 157 19.11 14.28 -20.39
C GLU A 157 20.49 14.03 -21.02
N ASN A 158 20.72 12.81 -21.51
CA ASN A 158 21.99 12.49 -22.18
C ASN A 158 22.20 13.28 -23.48
N ARG A 159 21.14 13.51 -24.27
CA ARG A 159 21.21 14.32 -25.50
C ARG A 159 21.54 15.79 -25.26
N VAL A 160 21.20 16.33 -24.09
CA VAL A 160 21.53 17.71 -23.70
C VAL A 160 22.87 17.82 -22.94
N GLY A 161 23.62 16.71 -22.83
CA GLY A 161 25.00 16.70 -22.34
C GLY A 161 25.21 16.18 -20.92
N VAL A 162 24.17 15.67 -20.24
CA VAL A 162 24.31 15.01 -18.94
C VAL A 162 24.96 13.63 -19.13
N ASP A 163 25.90 13.22 -18.25
CA ASP A 163 26.46 11.87 -18.33
C ASP A 163 25.34 10.84 -18.15
N PHE A 164 25.43 9.73 -18.88
CA PHE A 164 24.41 8.69 -18.85
C PHE A 164 24.22 8.09 -17.45
N ILE A 165 25.29 7.99 -16.65
CA ILE A 165 25.21 7.51 -15.26
C ILE A 165 24.43 8.51 -14.40
N ASP A 166 24.77 9.79 -14.48
CA ASP A 166 24.08 10.85 -13.74
C ASP A 166 22.59 10.89 -14.08
N ALA A 167 22.25 10.69 -15.37
CA ALA A 167 20.86 10.61 -15.81
C ALA A 167 20.11 9.39 -15.23
N LEU A 168 20.78 8.24 -15.08
CA LEU A 168 20.22 7.07 -14.39
C LEU A 168 20.06 7.31 -12.89
N GLU A 169 20.99 8.01 -12.24
CA GLU A 169 20.87 8.39 -10.83
C GLU A 169 19.74 9.41 -10.60
N ASN A 170 19.53 10.35 -11.53
CA ASN A 170 18.38 11.23 -11.52
C ASN A 170 17.07 10.43 -11.64
N MET A 171 17.03 9.41 -12.50
CA MET A 171 15.88 8.50 -12.60
C MET A 171 15.64 7.74 -11.27
N ALA A 172 16.70 7.23 -10.64
CA ALA A 172 16.61 6.55 -9.34
C ALA A 172 16.03 7.48 -8.26
N THR A 173 16.47 8.74 -8.25
CA THR A 173 16.00 9.76 -7.31
C THR A 173 14.52 10.10 -7.54
N ARG A 174 14.11 10.35 -8.79
CA ARG A 174 12.71 10.66 -9.13
C ARG A 174 11.74 9.52 -8.85
N MET A 175 12.17 8.28 -9.13
CA MET A 175 11.35 7.10 -8.92
C MET A 175 11.35 6.63 -7.46
N ASN A 176 12.35 7.06 -6.68
CA ASN A 176 12.57 6.61 -5.31
C ASN A 176 12.55 5.08 -5.17
N SER A 177 13.16 4.39 -6.13
CA SER A 177 13.23 2.92 -6.17
C SER A 177 14.65 2.45 -5.85
N MET A 178 14.75 1.55 -4.86
CA MET A 178 16.02 0.92 -4.51
C MET A 178 16.57 0.10 -5.66
N ILE A 179 15.70 -0.60 -6.42
CA ILE A 179 16.10 -1.42 -7.56
C ILE A 179 16.75 -0.55 -8.65
N VAL A 180 16.14 0.59 -8.96
CA VAL A 180 16.70 1.54 -9.95
C VAL A 180 18.01 2.15 -9.45
N GLN A 181 18.13 2.40 -8.15
CA GLN A 181 19.39 2.87 -7.56
C GLN A 181 20.51 1.82 -7.69
N ILE A 182 20.22 0.55 -7.41
CA ILE A 182 21.17 -0.56 -7.61
C ILE A 182 21.57 -0.68 -9.08
N LEU A 183 20.63 -0.52 -10.01
CA LEU A 183 20.91 -0.46 -11.45
C LEU A 183 21.91 0.64 -11.78
N ALA A 184 21.65 1.88 -11.37
CA ALA A 184 22.52 3.03 -11.66
C ALA A 184 23.93 2.84 -11.11
N SER A 185 24.05 2.42 -9.84
CA SER A 185 25.35 2.14 -9.21
C SER A 185 26.07 0.97 -9.86
N GLY A 186 25.35 -0.10 -10.23
CA GLY A 186 25.93 -1.25 -10.93
C GLY A 186 26.50 -0.87 -12.29
N VAL A 187 25.80 -0.03 -13.06
CA VAL A 187 26.30 0.51 -14.34
C VAL A 187 27.53 1.39 -14.12
N ALA A 188 27.51 2.25 -13.10
CA ALA A 188 28.63 3.13 -12.78
C ALA A 188 29.91 2.36 -12.45
N ILE A 189 29.82 1.37 -11.56
CA ILE A 189 30.94 0.50 -11.18
C ILE A 189 31.46 -0.27 -12.40
N THR A 190 30.57 -0.82 -13.23
CA THR A 190 30.94 -1.62 -14.39
C THR A 190 31.66 -0.78 -15.45
N LYS A 191 31.21 0.45 -15.68
CA LYS A 191 31.87 1.40 -16.60
C LYS A 191 33.27 1.78 -16.10
N GLN A 192 33.46 1.95 -14.79
CA GLN A 192 34.77 2.28 -14.19
C GLN A 192 35.75 1.09 -14.25
N CYS A 193 35.27 -0.13 -14.00
CA CYS A 193 36.10 -1.33 -14.01
C CYS A 193 36.29 -1.94 -15.41
N GLY A 194 35.60 -1.44 -16.44
CA GLY A 194 35.66 -1.96 -17.81
C GLY A 194 35.02 -3.34 -17.99
N GLY A 195 34.00 -3.66 -17.20
CA GLY A 195 33.30 -4.95 -17.24
C GLY A 195 32.21 -5.04 -18.32
N ASP A 196 31.58 -6.22 -18.45
CA ASP A 196 30.48 -6.45 -19.38
C ASP A 196 29.13 -5.99 -18.80
N LEU A 197 28.61 -4.87 -19.31
CA LEU A 197 27.30 -4.34 -18.96
C LEU A 197 26.16 -5.34 -19.22
N GLY A 198 26.28 -6.18 -20.26
CA GLY A 198 25.29 -7.21 -20.56
C GLY A 198 25.23 -8.29 -19.48
N GLN A 199 26.39 -8.69 -18.93
CA GLN A 199 26.44 -9.62 -17.79
C GLN A 199 25.79 -9.01 -16.55
N ILE A 200 26.04 -7.73 -16.27
CA ILE A 200 25.51 -7.03 -15.09
C ILE A 200 23.99 -6.85 -15.17
N PHE A 201 23.44 -6.49 -16.33
CA PHE A 201 21.99 -6.46 -16.51
C PHE A 201 21.35 -7.84 -16.37
N GLY A 202 22.03 -8.91 -16.82
CA GLY A 202 21.59 -10.29 -16.60
C GLY A 202 21.52 -10.66 -15.12
N ASN A 203 22.62 -10.43 -14.39
CA ASN A 203 22.69 -10.72 -12.95
C ASN A 203 21.64 -9.91 -12.16
N LEU A 204 21.43 -8.65 -12.53
CA LEU A 204 20.44 -7.80 -11.89
C LEU A 204 19.01 -8.27 -12.18
N ALA A 205 18.69 -8.63 -13.43
CA ALA A 205 17.38 -9.19 -13.78
C ALA A 205 17.08 -10.48 -12.99
N GLU A 206 18.06 -11.36 -12.85
CA GLU A 206 17.92 -12.58 -12.03
C GLU A 206 17.70 -12.26 -10.54
N THR A 207 18.45 -11.28 -10.02
CA THR A 207 18.33 -10.85 -8.61
C THR A 207 16.94 -10.27 -8.32
N ILE A 208 16.44 -9.36 -9.17
CA ILE A 208 15.11 -8.75 -9.01
C ILE A 208 14.02 -9.83 -9.16
N ARG A 209 14.18 -10.77 -10.09
CA ARG A 209 13.23 -11.88 -10.29
C ARG A 209 13.14 -12.78 -9.05
N GLU A 210 14.27 -13.11 -8.42
CA GLU A 210 14.25 -13.92 -7.20
C GLU A 210 13.64 -13.15 -6.02
N GLN A 211 13.90 -11.84 -5.90
CA GLN A 211 13.21 -10.99 -4.92
C GLN A 211 11.69 -10.99 -5.13
N ALA A 212 11.21 -10.74 -6.35
CA ALA A 212 9.78 -10.76 -6.67
C ALA A 212 9.13 -12.13 -6.36
N ARG A 213 9.87 -13.22 -6.56
CA ARG A 213 9.41 -14.57 -6.20
C ARG A 213 9.29 -14.77 -4.69
N ILE A 214 10.25 -14.28 -3.92
CA ILE A 214 10.23 -14.34 -2.44
C ILE A 214 9.07 -13.50 -1.91
N GLU A 215 8.90 -12.27 -2.40
CA GLU A 215 7.79 -11.38 -2.04
C GLU A 215 6.44 -12.01 -2.40
N GLY A 216 6.32 -12.60 -3.59
CA GLY A 216 5.10 -13.29 -4.01
C GLY A 216 4.74 -14.46 -3.08
N LYS A 217 5.73 -15.26 -2.66
CA LYS A 217 5.54 -16.34 -1.68
C LYS A 217 5.14 -15.78 -0.32
N LEU A 218 5.83 -14.76 0.17
CA LEU A 218 5.53 -14.13 1.45
C LEU A 218 4.11 -13.57 1.46
N LYS A 219 3.72 -12.86 0.40
CA LYS A 219 2.37 -12.32 0.23
C LYS A 219 1.30 -13.41 0.24
N ALA A 220 1.55 -14.53 -0.44
CA ALA A 220 0.62 -15.66 -0.44
C ALA A 220 0.45 -16.26 0.97
N VAL A 221 1.56 -16.52 1.66
CA VAL A 221 1.56 -17.12 3.01
C VAL A 221 0.92 -16.17 4.04
N THR A 222 1.28 -14.88 4.00
CA THR A 222 0.72 -13.87 4.91
C THR A 222 -0.76 -13.61 4.64
N SER A 223 -1.20 -13.60 3.38
CA SER A 223 -2.62 -13.46 3.03
C SER A 223 -3.46 -14.62 3.59
N GLN A 224 -2.93 -15.84 3.52
CA GLN A 224 -3.59 -17.00 4.12
C GLN A 224 -3.72 -16.86 5.65
N GLY A 225 -2.66 -16.45 6.34
CA GLY A 225 -2.69 -16.18 7.79
C GLY A 225 -3.69 -15.09 8.17
N ARG A 226 -3.74 -13.99 7.40
CA ARG A 226 -4.69 -12.88 7.58
C ARG A 226 -6.13 -13.35 7.46
N PHE A 227 -6.42 -14.16 6.43
CA PHE A 227 -7.75 -14.70 6.20
C PHE A 227 -8.20 -15.63 7.33
N GLN A 228 -7.33 -16.53 7.80
CA GLN A 228 -7.63 -17.40 8.94
C GLN A 228 -7.85 -16.61 10.24
N GLY A 229 -7.03 -15.59 10.50
CA GLY A 229 -7.20 -14.69 11.64
C GLY A 229 -8.52 -13.92 11.59
N LEU A 230 -8.93 -13.46 10.40
CA LEU A 230 -10.21 -12.78 10.19
C LEU A 230 -11.39 -13.73 10.49
N ILE A 231 -11.37 -14.96 9.97
CA ILE A 231 -12.42 -15.95 10.24
C ILE A 231 -12.53 -16.23 11.74
N LEU A 232 -11.39 -16.47 12.41
CA LEU A 232 -11.37 -16.78 13.84
C LEU A 232 -11.85 -15.58 14.68
N GLY A 233 -11.50 -14.35 14.29
CA GLY A 233 -11.96 -13.14 14.95
C GLY A 233 -13.47 -12.87 14.78
N LEU A 234 -14.06 -13.32 13.67
CA LEU A 234 -15.50 -13.16 13.40
C LEU A 234 -16.37 -14.25 14.04
N MET A 235 -15.79 -15.41 14.38
CA MET A 235 -16.53 -16.55 14.96
C MET A 235 -17.40 -16.20 16.18
N PRO A 236 -16.92 -15.45 17.20
CA PRO A 236 -17.75 -15.12 18.38
C PRO A 236 -18.98 -14.29 18.03
N PHE A 237 -18.85 -13.38 17.06
CA PHE A 237 -19.95 -12.55 16.59
C PHE A 237 -20.94 -13.35 15.74
N ALA A 238 -20.43 -14.22 14.86
CA ALA A 238 -21.25 -15.13 14.07
C ALA A 238 -22.08 -16.08 14.96
N LEU A 239 -21.46 -16.63 16.02
CA LEU A 239 -22.14 -17.45 17.02
C LEU A 239 -23.22 -16.67 17.77
N LEU A 240 -22.96 -15.41 18.15
CA LEU A 240 -23.94 -14.56 18.82
C LEU A 240 -25.14 -14.26 17.91
N ILE A 241 -24.90 -13.98 16.63
CA ILE A 241 -25.97 -13.77 15.63
C ILE A 241 -26.76 -15.05 15.43
N ALA A 242 -26.09 -16.20 15.29
CA ALA A 242 -26.77 -17.49 15.14
C ALA A 242 -27.63 -17.81 16.38
N LEU A 243 -27.11 -17.57 17.58
CA LEU A 243 -27.84 -17.77 18.84
C LEU A 243 -29.05 -16.84 18.94
N TYR A 244 -28.96 -15.61 18.41
CA TYR A 244 -30.10 -14.70 18.35
C TYR A 244 -31.25 -15.27 17.49
N PHE A 245 -30.95 -15.94 16.38
CA PHE A 245 -31.98 -16.57 15.54
C PHE A 245 -32.54 -17.88 16.14
N VAL A 246 -31.71 -18.64 16.86
CA VAL A 246 -32.13 -19.92 17.47
C VAL A 246 -32.91 -19.71 18.75
N ASP A 247 -32.42 -18.84 19.64
CA ASP A 247 -33.04 -18.58 20.94
C ASP A 247 -32.75 -17.14 21.41
N VAL A 248 -33.70 -16.25 21.10
CA VAL A 248 -33.70 -14.85 21.55
C VAL A 248 -33.68 -14.74 23.08
N GLN A 249 -34.27 -15.67 23.81
CA GLN A 249 -34.42 -15.58 25.26
C GLN A 249 -33.08 -15.82 25.99
N HIS A 250 -32.22 -16.67 25.44
CA HIS A 250 -30.85 -16.85 25.92
C HIS A 250 -29.99 -15.59 25.71
N VAL A 251 -30.07 -14.97 24.54
CA VAL A 251 -29.35 -13.71 24.26
C VAL A 251 -29.84 -12.59 25.18
N ARG A 252 -31.16 -12.50 25.41
CA ARG A 252 -31.74 -11.54 26.35
C ARG A 252 -31.26 -11.74 27.78
N THR A 253 -31.10 -12.99 28.22
CA THR A 253 -30.59 -13.29 29.56
C THR A 253 -29.11 -12.92 29.69
N LEU A 254 -28.32 -13.13 28.63
CA LEU A 254 -26.91 -12.75 28.56
C LEU A 254 -26.72 -11.23 28.73
N PHE A 255 -27.53 -10.42 28.05
CA PHE A 255 -27.45 -8.95 28.14
C PHE A 255 -28.26 -8.35 29.30
N GLY A 256 -29.16 -9.13 29.92
CA GLY A 256 -29.97 -8.69 31.05
C GLY A 256 -29.23 -8.70 32.40
N HIS A 257 -28.17 -9.49 32.54
CA HIS A 257 -27.37 -9.57 33.77
C HIS A 257 -26.00 -8.87 33.61
N GLN A 258 -25.58 -8.15 34.65
CA GLN A 258 -24.27 -7.46 34.69
C GLN A 258 -23.10 -8.41 34.39
N VAL A 259 -23.18 -9.66 34.86
CA VAL A 259 -22.15 -10.70 34.61
C VAL A 259 -22.01 -11.01 33.12
N GLY A 260 -23.12 -11.09 32.38
CA GLY A 260 -23.07 -11.40 30.95
C GLY A 260 -22.54 -10.23 30.11
N ILE A 261 -22.80 -8.98 30.51
CA ILE A 261 -22.18 -7.80 29.89
C ILE A 261 -20.66 -7.80 30.12
N TYR A 262 -20.19 -8.07 31.34
CA TYR A 262 -18.74 -8.15 31.62
C TYR A 262 -18.07 -9.32 30.87
N ALA A 263 -18.72 -10.49 30.78
CA ALA A 263 -18.22 -11.62 30.02
C ALA A 263 -18.10 -11.28 28.52
N PHE A 264 -19.12 -10.64 27.95
CA PHE A 264 -19.10 -10.19 26.56
C PHE A 264 -17.99 -9.15 26.30
N ALA A 265 -17.84 -8.16 27.19
CA ALA A 265 -16.75 -7.20 27.11
C ALA A 265 -15.37 -7.88 27.17
N GLY A 266 -15.23 -8.92 28.00
CA GLY A 266 -14.01 -9.75 28.06
C GLY A 266 -13.69 -10.47 26.75
N VAL A 267 -14.71 -11.05 26.10
CA VAL A 267 -14.55 -11.70 24.78
C VAL A 267 -14.11 -10.68 23.74
N VAL A 268 -14.77 -9.51 23.67
CA VAL A 268 -14.40 -8.43 22.73
C VAL A 268 -12.96 -7.97 22.98
N ALA A 269 -12.56 -7.77 24.24
CA ALA A 269 -11.20 -7.38 24.58
C ALA A 269 -10.17 -8.44 24.15
N MET A 270 -10.44 -9.73 24.38
CA MET A 270 -9.56 -10.81 23.93
C MET A 270 -9.46 -10.89 22.41
N VAL A 271 -10.56 -10.71 21.68
CA VAL A 271 -10.54 -10.68 20.20
C VAL A 271 -9.70 -9.51 19.69
N ILE A 272 -9.80 -8.34 20.30
CA ILE A 272 -8.97 -7.18 19.95
C ILE A 272 -7.48 -7.49 20.20
N ILE A 273 -7.13 -8.06 21.36
CA ILE A 273 -5.75 -8.43 21.70
C ILE A 273 -5.22 -9.47 20.71
N ALA A 274 -6.00 -10.52 20.43
CA ALA A 274 -5.63 -11.56 19.47
C ALA A 274 -5.38 -10.95 18.09
N GLN A 275 -6.22 -10.02 17.65
CA GLN A 275 -6.06 -9.36 16.35
C GLN A 275 -4.79 -8.50 16.29
N VAL A 276 -4.45 -7.78 17.37
CA VAL A 276 -3.20 -7.02 17.47
C VAL A 276 -1.98 -7.95 17.37
N TRP A 277 -2.04 -9.10 18.06
CA TRP A 277 -0.97 -10.10 18.04
C TRP A 277 -0.80 -10.74 16.66
N ILE A 278 -1.91 -11.17 16.04
CA ILE A 278 -1.93 -11.73 14.68
C ILE A 278 -1.29 -10.74 13.70
N ARG A 279 -1.67 -9.46 13.76
CA ARG A 279 -1.07 -8.42 12.90
C ARG A 279 0.43 -8.23 13.13
N LYS A 280 0.89 -8.29 14.38
CA LYS A 280 2.31 -8.13 14.72
C LYS A 280 3.15 -9.34 14.28
N LEU A 281 2.58 -10.54 14.35
CA LEU A 281 3.25 -11.76 13.91
C LEU A 281 3.36 -11.87 12.37
N MET A 282 2.42 -11.25 11.65
CA MET A 282 2.34 -11.29 10.18
C MET A 282 2.96 -10.07 9.49
N ASP A 283 3.39 -9.04 10.22
CA ASP A 283 4.40 -8.10 9.71
C ASP A 283 5.75 -8.80 9.82
N ILE A 284 6.13 -9.46 8.74
CA ILE A 284 7.51 -9.87 8.55
C ILE A 284 8.05 -8.89 7.52
N ASP A 285 8.80 -7.89 7.99
CA ASP A 285 9.60 -7.04 7.13
C ASP A 285 10.72 -7.90 6.51
N VAL A 286 10.88 -7.82 5.18
CA VAL A 286 12.02 -8.39 4.44
C VAL A 286 12.96 -7.27 4.05
#